data_AF-A0A822FFX1-F1
#
_entry.id   AF-A0A822FFX1-F1
#
_cell.length_a   1.000
_cell.length_b   1.000
_cell.length_c   1.000
_cell.angle_alpha   90.00
_cell.angle_beta   90.00
_cell.angle_gamma   90.00
#
_symmetry.space_group_name_H-M   'P 1'
#
loop_
_entity.id
_entity.type
_entity.pdbx_description
1 polymer ?
#
loop_
_entity_poly.entity_id
_entity_poly.type
_entity_poly.pdbx_seq_one_letter_code
_entity_poly.pdbx_strand_id
1 'polypeptide(L)'
;MSIWYCFGNVIGYGVDFNVYTSPGRLLTAGLYILGLILVASYTANLASELTIAKTTGIISGIEDIKNGKIPLNRIGILLQSSHEEYYLREVSNGARTYYPVHSEEELCSSVASGLADASIIDSSSAEYYTNNIYCNLTIIGNDFNQNIYSIVIPQDWIYTQDLDVAILSLTELGELNKLKIKWFQTKICPDSVQQS
;
A
#
# COMPACT_ATOMS: atom_id res chain seq x y z
N MET A 1 -13.06 -50.40 12.49
CA MET A 1 -12.48 -49.19 13.11
C MET A 1 -13.63 -48.33 13.58
N SER A 2 -13.76 -48.15 14.89
CA SER A 2 -14.85 -47.40 15.52
C SER A 2 -14.80 -45.92 15.12
N ILE A 3 -15.93 -45.27 14.87
CA ILE A 3 -16.00 -43.84 14.51
C ILE A 3 -15.27 -42.94 15.53
N TRP A 4 -15.33 -43.34 16.80
CA TRP A 4 -14.65 -42.70 17.93
C TRP A 4 -13.12 -42.71 17.79
N TYR A 5 -12.56 -43.78 17.20
CA TYR A 5 -11.13 -43.88 16.95
C TYR A 5 -10.65 -42.88 15.89
N CYS A 6 -11.41 -42.74 14.80
CA CYS A 6 -11.11 -41.76 13.76
C CYS A 6 -11.19 -40.33 14.30
N PHE A 7 -12.23 -40.04 15.09
CA PHE A 7 -12.43 -38.72 15.70
C PHE A 7 -11.30 -38.34 16.67
N GLY A 8 -10.88 -39.26 17.55
CA GLY A 8 -9.78 -39.02 18.49
C GLY A 8 -8.43 -38.76 17.81
N ASN A 9 -8.10 -39.55 16.77
CA ASN A 9 -6.83 -39.37 16.03
C ASN A 9 -6.77 -38.03 15.27
N VAL A 10 -7.89 -37.55 14.71
CA VAL A 10 -7.92 -36.28 13.96
C VAL A 10 -7.73 -35.07 14.88
N ILE A 11 -8.26 -35.12 16.11
CA ILE A 11 -8.21 -33.99 17.05
C ILE A 11 -6.94 -34.02 17.92
N GLY A 12 -6.09 -35.05 17.76
CA GLY A 12 -4.85 -35.18 18.52
C GLY A 12 -5.05 -35.64 19.97
N TYR A 13 -6.25 -36.10 20.32
CA TYR A 13 -6.46 -36.84 21.57
C TYR A 13 -5.81 -38.21 21.40
N GLY A 14 -4.63 -38.39 22.00
CA GLY A 14 -3.91 -39.66 22.02
C GLY A 14 -4.75 -40.72 22.72
N VAL A 15 -5.47 -41.53 21.95
CA VAL A 15 -6.18 -42.68 22.49
C VAL A 15 -5.22 -43.86 22.47
N ASP A 16 -4.90 -44.43 23.64
CA ASP A 16 -3.97 -45.55 23.84
C ASP A 16 -4.49 -46.87 23.22
N PHE A 17 -4.60 -46.92 21.90
CA PHE A 17 -4.95 -48.11 21.14
C PHE A 17 -3.79 -48.51 20.22
N ASN A 18 -3.06 -49.55 20.64
CA ASN A 18 -1.98 -50.12 19.85
C ASN A 18 -2.55 -50.98 18.71
N VAL A 19 -2.30 -50.59 17.46
CA VAL A 19 -2.78 -51.33 16.28
C VAL A 19 -1.76 -52.41 15.90
N TYR A 20 -2.16 -53.67 16.06
CA TYR A 20 -1.30 -54.84 15.87
C TYR A 20 -1.15 -55.29 14.40
N THR A 21 -2.03 -54.85 13.49
CA THR A 21 -2.04 -55.29 12.08
C THR A 21 -1.33 -54.31 11.13
N SER A 22 -0.61 -54.83 10.13
CA SER A 22 0.11 -54.02 9.13
C SER A 22 -0.76 -53.04 8.33
N PRO A 23 -1.94 -53.40 7.80
CA PRO A 23 -2.81 -52.44 7.11
C PRO A 23 -3.42 -51.39 8.07
N GLY A 24 -3.62 -51.75 9.34
CA GLY A 24 -4.13 -50.84 10.36
C GLY A 24 -3.15 -49.69 10.63
N ARG A 25 -1.84 -49.97 10.65
CA ARG A 25 -0.78 -48.96 10.81
C ARG A 25 -0.74 -47.94 9.66
N LEU A 26 -0.98 -48.40 8.44
CA LEU A 26 -1.00 -47.52 7.26
C LEU A 26 -2.20 -46.55 7.32
N LEU A 27 -3.37 -47.08 7.69
CA LEU A 27 -4.58 -46.27 7.88
C LEU A 27 -4.43 -45.24 8.99
N THR A 28 -3.80 -45.61 10.11
CA THR A 28 -3.53 -44.66 11.19
C THR A 28 -2.57 -43.57 10.77
N ALA A 29 -1.49 -43.90 10.06
CA ALA A 29 -0.56 -42.90 9.54
C ALA A 29 -1.27 -41.92 8.58
N GLY A 30 -2.14 -42.42 7.70
CA GLY A 30 -2.97 -41.57 6.83
C GLY A 30 -3.91 -40.65 7.60
N LEU A 31 -4.55 -41.15 8.67
CA LEU A 31 -5.42 -40.36 9.54
C LEU A 31 -4.66 -39.28 10.32
N TYR A 32 -3.44 -39.56 10.78
CA TYR A 32 -2.57 -38.55 11.40
C TYR A 32 -2.21 -37.44 10.43
N ILE A 33 -1.83 -37.79 9.20
CA ILE A 33 -1.51 -36.82 8.15
C ILE A 33 -2.74 -35.96 7.83
N LEU A 34 -3.92 -36.58 7.72
CA LEU A 34 -5.18 -35.86 7.49
C LEU A 34 -5.48 -34.87 8.63
N GLY A 35 -5.31 -35.28 9.89
CA GLY A 35 -5.50 -34.41 11.06
C GLY A 35 -4.54 -33.21 11.06
N LEU A 36 -3.27 -33.44 10.75
CA LEU A 36 -2.28 -32.37 10.63
C LEU A 36 -2.64 -31.36 9.54
N ILE A 37 -3.12 -31.82 8.38
CA ILE A 37 -3.54 -30.93 7.28
C ILE A 37 -4.76 -30.09 7.68
N LEU A 38 -5.74 -30.66 8.37
CA LEU A 38 -6.92 -29.94 8.84
C LEU A 38 -6.57 -28.85 9.86
N VAL A 39 -5.77 -29.18 10.88
CA VAL A 39 -5.32 -28.21 11.88
C VAL A 39 -4.45 -27.12 11.25
N ALA A 40 -3.55 -27.49 10.33
CA ALA A 40 -2.75 -26.53 9.58
C ALA A 40 -3.61 -25.58 8.74
N SER A 41 -4.65 -26.08 8.08
CA SER A 41 -5.56 -25.27 7.25
C SER A 41 -6.41 -24.31 8.09
N TYR A 42 -6.90 -24.77 9.24
CA TYR A 42 -7.61 -23.91 10.19
C TYR A 42 -6.68 -22.83 10.76
N THR A 43 -5.46 -23.22 11.15
CA THR A 43 -4.44 -22.27 11.63
C THR A 43 -4.03 -21.28 10.53
N ALA A 44 -3.95 -21.71 9.27
CA ALA A 44 -3.64 -20.85 8.13
C ALA A 44 -4.77 -19.86 7.84
N ASN A 45 -6.04 -20.28 7.87
CA ASN A 45 -7.17 -19.37 7.71
C ASN A 45 -7.24 -18.35 8.86
N LEU A 46 -7.05 -18.81 10.10
CA LEU A 46 -6.99 -17.91 11.27
C LEU A 46 -5.81 -16.93 11.18
N ALA A 47 -4.63 -17.41 10.78
CA ALA A 47 -3.45 -16.57 10.59
C ALA A 47 -3.66 -15.56 9.45
N SER A 48 -4.31 -15.96 8.36
CA SER A 48 -4.68 -15.07 7.25
C SER A 48 -5.55 -13.91 7.73
N GLU A 49 -6.60 -14.21 8.51
CA GLU A 49 -7.46 -13.19 9.10
C GLU A 49 -6.68 -12.27 10.06
N LEU A 50 -5.77 -12.80 10.88
CA LEU A 50 -4.94 -12.00 11.77
C LEU A 50 -3.96 -11.10 11.00
N THR A 51 -3.42 -11.57 9.88
CA THR A 51 -2.54 -10.76 9.02
C THR A 51 -3.30 -9.65 8.30
N ILE A 52 -4.55 -9.90 7.91
CA ILE A 52 -5.44 -8.86 7.36
C ILE A 52 -5.75 -7.81 8.44
N ALA A 53 -6.01 -8.24 9.68
CA ALA A 53 -6.29 -7.33 10.80
C ALA A 53 -5.11 -6.46 11.25
N LYS A 54 -3.86 -6.84 10.95
CA LYS A 54 -2.66 -6.00 11.21
C LYS A 54 -2.35 -5.00 10.08
N THR A 55 -3.01 -5.12 8.93
CA THR A 55 -2.91 -4.13 7.85
C THR A 55 -4.05 -3.11 8.00
N THR A 56 -4.22 -2.55 9.19
CA THR A 56 -5.11 -1.40 9.40
C THR A 56 -4.41 -0.13 8.96
N GLY A 57 -4.04 -0.05 7.68
CA GLY A 57 -4.18 1.24 7.02
C GLY A 57 -5.68 1.50 7.00
N ILE A 58 -6.14 2.52 7.75
CA ILE A 58 -7.56 2.93 7.78
C ILE A 58 -8.08 3.17 6.34
N ILE A 59 -7.14 3.43 5.42
CA ILE A 59 -7.33 3.70 4.01
C ILE A 59 -6.41 2.74 3.25
N SER A 60 -6.94 2.01 2.28
CA SER A 60 -6.16 1.16 1.35
C SER A 60 -5.94 1.83 0.00
N GLY A 61 -6.70 2.88 -0.33
CA GLY A 61 -6.57 3.61 -1.58
C GLY A 61 -7.66 4.67 -1.76
N ILE A 62 -7.72 5.25 -2.97
CA ILE A 62 -8.64 6.35 -3.28
C ILE A 62 -10.13 5.95 -3.19
N GLU A 63 -10.45 4.69 -3.47
CA GLU A 63 -11.84 4.18 -3.39
C GLU A 63 -12.40 4.23 -1.97
N ASP A 64 -11.56 4.03 -0.95
CA ASP A 64 -11.97 4.15 0.45
C ASP A 64 -12.34 5.58 0.81
N ILE A 65 -11.63 6.55 0.22
CA ILE A 65 -11.90 7.98 0.37
C ILE A 65 -13.22 8.33 -0.33
N LYS A 66 -13.43 7.83 -1.55
CA LYS A 66 -14.69 8.01 -2.31
C LYS A 66 -15.90 7.40 -1.61
N ASN A 67 -15.72 6.25 -0.96
CA ASN A 67 -16.75 5.56 -0.18
C ASN A 67 -17.03 6.20 1.19
N GLY A 68 -16.30 7.25 1.56
CA GLY A 68 -16.54 8.01 2.78
C GLY A 68 -16.08 7.32 4.07
N LYS A 69 -15.07 6.45 4.02
CA LYS A 69 -14.45 5.89 5.24
C LYS A 69 -13.86 6.96 6.15
N ILE A 70 -13.41 8.08 5.56
CA ILE A 70 -12.89 9.24 6.29
C ILE A 70 -13.79 10.46 6.10
N PRO A 71 -13.95 11.29 7.14
CA PRO A 71 -14.67 12.55 7.01
C PRO A 71 -13.92 13.48 6.04
N LEU A 72 -14.65 14.04 5.08
CA LEU A 72 -14.08 14.88 4.02
C LEU A 72 -13.26 16.07 4.59
N ASN A 73 -13.67 16.62 5.74
CA ASN A 73 -12.97 17.70 6.46
C ASN A 73 -11.56 17.35 6.97
N ARG A 74 -11.20 16.06 7.05
CA ARG A 74 -9.87 15.60 7.51
C ARG A 74 -8.96 15.20 6.35
N ILE A 75 -9.33 15.55 5.12
CA ILE A 75 -8.52 15.35 3.93
C ILE A 75 -7.78 16.65 3.64
N GLY A 76 -6.45 16.63 3.69
CA GLY A 76 -5.61 17.76 3.29
C GLY A 76 -5.53 17.87 1.77
N ILE A 77 -5.87 19.03 1.22
CA ILE A 77 -5.77 19.33 -0.22
C ILE A 77 -5.06 20.66 -0.41
N LEU A 78 -4.12 20.69 -1.34
CA LEU A 78 -3.43 21.91 -1.76
C LEU A 78 -4.38 22.78 -2.60
N LEU A 79 -4.53 24.05 -2.21
CA LEU A 79 -5.39 25.00 -2.90
C LEU A 79 -4.82 25.39 -4.28
N GLN A 80 -5.72 25.65 -5.23
CA GLN A 80 -5.36 26.12 -6.59
C GLN A 80 -4.44 25.17 -7.35
N SER A 81 -4.45 23.88 -7.00
CA SER A 81 -3.64 22.85 -7.66
C SER A 81 -4.51 21.89 -8.47
N SER A 82 -3.85 21.07 -9.29
CA SER A 82 -4.48 19.95 -9.99
C SER A 82 -5.11 18.94 -9.02
N HIS A 83 -4.61 18.83 -7.79
CA HIS A 83 -5.16 17.96 -6.74
C HIS A 83 -6.54 18.42 -6.30
N GLU A 84 -6.75 19.74 -6.17
CA GLU A 84 -8.06 20.31 -5.85
C GLU A 84 -9.06 20.01 -6.97
N GLU A 85 -8.69 20.22 -8.23
CA GLU A 85 -9.58 19.95 -9.35
C GLU A 85 -9.97 18.46 -9.41
N TYR A 86 -9.01 17.57 -9.22
CA TYR A 86 -9.27 16.13 -9.13
C TYR A 86 -10.22 15.79 -7.99
N TYR A 87 -9.95 16.30 -6.77
CA TYR A 87 -10.77 16.05 -5.60
C TYR A 87 -12.21 16.54 -5.78
N LEU A 88 -12.40 17.72 -6.36
CA LEU A 88 -13.71 18.29 -6.64
C LEU A 88 -14.47 17.47 -7.68
N ARG A 89 -13.79 16.97 -8.70
CA ARG A 89 -14.40 16.18 -9.78
C ARG A 89 -14.78 14.76 -9.33
N GLU A 90 -13.88 14.08 -8.62
CA GLU A 90 -13.95 12.62 -8.44
C GLU A 90 -14.36 12.17 -7.04
N VAL A 91 -14.16 13.01 -6.01
CA VAL A 91 -14.36 12.61 -4.61
C VAL A 91 -15.55 13.33 -3.99
N SER A 92 -15.57 14.66 -4.07
CA SER A 92 -16.54 15.49 -3.36
C SER A 92 -17.73 15.95 -4.21
N ASN A 93 -17.75 15.58 -5.49
CA ASN A 93 -18.80 15.95 -6.45
C ASN A 93 -19.10 17.47 -6.44
N GLY A 94 -18.05 18.28 -6.38
CA GLY A 94 -18.09 19.75 -6.35
C GLY A 94 -18.14 20.40 -4.95
N ALA A 95 -18.20 19.62 -3.87
CA ALA A 95 -18.21 20.17 -2.51
C ALA A 95 -16.79 20.51 -2.00
N ARG A 96 -16.55 21.76 -1.61
CA ARG A 96 -15.27 22.21 -1.01
C ARG A 96 -15.18 21.86 0.49
N THR A 97 -15.34 20.59 0.79
CA THR A 97 -15.35 20.06 2.16
C THR A 97 -14.03 19.34 2.41
N TYR A 98 -12.94 20.09 2.59
CA TYR A 98 -11.60 19.55 2.82
C TYR A 98 -10.80 20.49 3.73
N TYR A 99 -9.67 20.02 4.26
CA TYR A 99 -8.72 20.86 5.00
C TYR A 99 -7.84 21.63 4.00
N PRO A 100 -8.02 22.94 3.85
CA PRO A 100 -7.34 23.72 2.83
C PRO A 100 -5.91 24.03 3.25
N VAL A 101 -4.97 23.81 2.33
CA VAL A 101 -3.54 24.03 2.58
C VAL A 101 -2.94 24.88 1.46
N HIS A 102 -1.95 25.72 1.79
CA HIS A 102 -1.32 26.63 0.83
C HIS A 102 0.05 26.15 0.34
N SER A 103 0.71 25.23 1.06
CA SER A 103 2.04 24.71 0.76
C SER A 103 2.11 23.18 0.91
N GLU A 104 2.89 22.50 0.07
CA GLU A 104 3.12 21.05 0.20
C GLU A 104 3.80 20.69 1.54
N GLU A 105 4.65 21.55 2.08
CA GLU A 105 5.28 21.32 3.39
C GLU A 105 4.24 21.38 4.52
N GLU A 106 3.34 22.36 4.45
CA GLU A 106 2.22 22.48 5.39
C GLU A 106 1.30 21.25 5.27
N LEU A 107 1.09 20.74 4.05
CA LEU A 107 0.28 19.56 3.78
C LEU A 107 0.84 18.34 4.51
N CYS A 108 2.11 18.02 4.30
CA CYS A 108 2.77 16.90 4.98
C CYS A 108 2.80 17.09 6.50
N SER A 109 3.05 18.31 6.98
CA SER A 109 3.05 18.61 8.41
C SER A 109 1.66 18.41 9.05
N SER A 110 0.58 18.73 8.33
CA SER A 110 -0.80 18.58 8.81
C SER A 110 -1.20 17.11 8.97
N VAL A 111 -0.71 16.25 8.07
CA VAL A 111 -0.90 14.79 8.17
C VAL A 111 -0.01 14.21 9.27
N ALA A 112 1.25 14.63 9.34
CA ALA A 112 2.19 14.18 10.37
C ALA A 112 1.76 14.55 11.80
N SER A 113 1.06 15.67 11.96
CA SER A 113 0.51 16.13 13.24
C SER A 113 -0.88 15.57 13.56
N GLY A 114 -1.53 14.85 12.64
CA GLY A 114 -2.86 14.26 12.81
C GLY A 114 -4.03 15.25 12.67
N LEU A 115 -3.77 16.49 12.21
CA LEU A 115 -4.82 17.45 11.85
C LEU A 115 -5.63 16.94 10.65
N ALA A 116 -4.94 16.38 9.66
CA ALA A 116 -5.51 15.64 8.55
C ALA A 116 -5.19 14.14 8.70
N ASP A 117 -6.13 13.27 8.34
CA ASP A 117 -5.92 11.80 8.34
C ASP A 117 -5.24 11.32 7.05
N ALA A 118 -5.44 12.04 5.95
CA ALA A 118 -4.85 11.74 4.65
C ALA A 118 -4.74 13.00 3.80
N SER A 119 -3.84 12.98 2.82
CA SER A 119 -3.70 14.03 1.81
C SER A 119 -3.54 13.45 0.42
N ILE A 120 -4.00 14.17 -0.60
CA ILE A 120 -3.77 13.84 -2.00
C ILE A 120 -2.59 14.68 -2.50
N ILE A 121 -1.56 14.02 -3.00
CA ILE A 121 -0.33 14.63 -3.53
C ILE A 121 0.20 13.79 -4.70
N ASP A 122 1.07 14.38 -5.54
CA ASP A 122 1.76 13.66 -6.60
C ASP A 122 2.70 12.58 -6.02
N SER A 123 2.80 11.43 -6.70
CA SER A 123 3.62 10.30 -6.25
C SER A 123 5.09 10.66 -6.10
N SER A 124 5.64 11.46 -7.02
CA SER A 124 7.03 11.90 -6.96
C SER A 124 7.33 12.80 -5.76
N SER A 125 6.46 13.78 -5.48
CA SER A 125 6.56 14.61 -4.27
C SER A 125 6.38 13.77 -3.02
N ALA A 126 5.40 12.86 -3.00
CA ALA A 126 5.16 11.96 -1.86
C ALA A 126 6.39 11.10 -1.53
N GLU A 127 7.02 10.49 -2.55
CA GLU A 127 8.26 9.72 -2.40
C GLU A 127 9.37 10.59 -1.83
N TYR A 128 9.55 11.80 -2.36
CA TYR A 128 10.57 12.73 -1.87
C TYR A 128 10.36 13.10 -0.39
N TYR A 129 9.16 13.57 -0.03
CA TYR A 129 8.87 14.00 1.34
C TYR A 129 8.95 12.84 2.33
N THR A 130 8.42 11.67 1.97
CA THR A 130 8.41 10.49 2.86
C THR A 130 9.81 9.90 3.06
N ASN A 131 10.65 9.87 2.02
CA ASN A 131 11.99 9.27 2.09
C ASN A 131 13.04 10.21 2.71
N ASN A 132 12.84 11.53 2.64
CA ASN A 132 13.85 12.52 3.01
C ASN A 132 13.50 13.35 4.25
N ILE A 133 12.21 13.67 4.47
CA ILE A 133 11.79 14.68 5.46
C ILE A 133 10.90 14.06 6.54
N TYR A 134 9.82 13.39 6.14
CA TYR A 134 8.77 12.87 7.02
C TYR A 134 8.77 11.34 7.05
N CYS A 135 9.71 10.77 7.82
CA CYS A 135 9.88 9.32 7.93
C CYS A 135 8.72 8.57 8.62
N ASN A 136 7.82 9.30 9.27
CA ASN A 136 6.65 8.76 9.95
C ASN A 136 5.43 8.66 9.03
N LEU A 137 5.49 9.24 7.83
CA LEU A 137 4.43 9.14 6.84
C LEU A 137 4.62 7.89 5.99
N THR A 138 3.52 7.38 5.45
CA THR A 138 3.54 6.26 4.51
C THR A 138 2.68 6.59 3.31
N ILE A 139 3.15 6.18 2.13
CA ILE A 139 2.40 6.30 0.89
C ILE A 139 1.43 5.13 0.83
N ILE A 140 0.15 5.42 0.57
CA ILE A 140 -0.94 4.45 0.61
C ILE A 140 -1.62 4.38 -0.76
N GLY A 141 -1.92 3.16 -1.20
CA GLY A 141 -2.66 2.90 -2.42
C GLY A 141 -1.79 2.89 -3.68
N ASN A 142 -2.44 2.65 -4.81
CA ASN A 142 -1.83 2.69 -6.13
C ASN A 142 -2.09 4.04 -6.81
N ASP A 143 -1.25 4.37 -7.79
CA ASP A 143 -1.45 5.52 -8.67
C ASP A 143 -2.84 5.45 -9.34
N PHE A 144 -3.66 6.48 -9.12
CA PHE A 144 -5.06 6.55 -9.59
C PHE A 144 -5.29 7.65 -10.64
N ASN A 145 -4.37 8.61 -10.76
CA ASN A 145 -4.45 9.69 -11.75
C ASN A 145 -3.08 9.86 -12.42
N GLN A 146 -2.91 9.24 -13.58
CA GLN A 146 -1.65 9.27 -14.32
C GLN A 146 -1.52 10.59 -15.09
N ASN A 147 -0.94 11.59 -14.42
CA ASN A 147 -0.55 12.85 -15.05
C ASN A 147 0.93 12.81 -15.42
N ILE A 148 1.28 13.38 -16.56
CA ILE A 148 2.66 13.42 -17.07
C ILE A 148 3.20 14.84 -16.95
N TYR A 149 4.37 14.99 -16.33
CA TYR A 149 5.10 16.24 -16.35
C TYR A 149 5.59 16.54 -17.77
N SER A 150 5.24 17.73 -18.27
CA SER A 150 5.57 18.16 -19.63
C SER A 150 6.21 19.54 -19.59
N ILE A 151 7.22 19.75 -20.44
CA ILE A 151 7.84 21.07 -20.60
C ILE A 151 7.00 21.85 -21.61
N VAL A 152 6.48 23.00 -21.20
CA VAL A 152 5.69 23.87 -22.08
C VAL A 152 6.61 24.87 -22.76
N ILE A 153 6.54 24.93 -24.09
CA ILE A 153 7.32 25.84 -24.94
C ILE A 153 6.39 26.76 -25.74
N PRO A 154 6.86 27.95 -26.16
CA PRO A 154 6.09 28.83 -27.04
C PRO A 154 5.76 28.13 -28.36
N GLN A 155 4.60 28.48 -28.93
CA GLN A 155 4.21 28.04 -30.26
C GLN A 155 5.25 28.54 -31.28
N ASP A 156 5.71 27.64 -32.15
CA ASP A 156 6.72 27.87 -33.20
C ASP A 156 8.13 28.24 -32.69
N TRP A 157 8.53 27.73 -31.53
CA TRP A 157 9.90 27.94 -31.03
C TRP A 157 10.95 27.24 -31.91
N ILE A 158 11.92 28.01 -32.42
CA ILE A 158 12.95 27.53 -33.36
C ILE A 158 13.84 26.39 -32.82
N TYR A 159 13.95 26.24 -31.50
CA TYR A 159 14.79 25.22 -30.85
C TYR A 159 14.01 23.98 -30.40
N THR A 160 12.74 23.84 -30.79
CA THR A 160 11.91 22.68 -30.39
C THR A 160 12.59 21.35 -30.76
N GLN A 161 13.07 21.24 -32.00
CA GLN A 161 13.73 20.03 -32.48
C GLN A 161 15.05 19.74 -31.73
N ASP A 162 15.83 20.77 -31.44
CA ASP A 162 17.09 20.63 -30.70
C ASP A 162 16.84 20.18 -29.25
N LEU A 163 15.78 20.70 -28.61
CA LEU A 163 15.37 20.31 -27.27
C LEU A 163 14.95 18.83 -27.23
N ASP A 164 14.14 18.39 -28.18
CA ASP A 164 13.69 16.99 -28.26
C ASP A 164 14.86 16.03 -28.41
N VAL A 165 15.80 16.33 -29.32
CA VAL A 165 17.02 15.54 -29.51
C VAL A 165 17.87 15.51 -28.23
N ALA A 166 17.99 16.65 -27.54
CA ALA A 166 18.72 16.70 -26.27
C ALA A 166 18.06 15.83 -25.19
N ILE A 167 16.74 15.88 -25.03
CA ILE A 167 16.00 15.07 -24.04
C ILE A 167 16.13 13.57 -24.36
N LEU A 168 16.00 13.19 -25.64
CA LEU A 168 16.19 11.81 -26.09
C LEU A 168 17.61 11.33 -25.75
N SER A 169 18.63 12.13 -26.05
CA SER A 169 20.02 11.76 -25.75
C SER A 169 20.26 11.55 -24.25
N LEU A 170 19.69 12.40 -23.38
CA LEU A 170 19.79 12.26 -21.92
C LEU A 170 19.07 11.01 -21.42
N THR A 171 17.99 10.61 -22.09
CA THR A 171 17.22 9.40 -21.78
C THR A 171 17.99 8.15 -22.18
N GLU A 172 18.53 8.10 -23.40
CA GLU A 172 19.33 6.97 -23.92
C GLU A 172 20.62 6.75 -23.13
N LEU A 173 21.28 7.84 -22.73
CA LEU A 173 22.47 7.79 -21.85
C LEU A 173 22.13 7.37 -20.41
N GLY A 174 20.85 7.32 -20.05
CA GLY A 174 20.39 6.97 -18.70
C GLY A 174 20.64 8.06 -17.66
N GLU A 175 21.00 9.28 -18.07
CA GLU A 175 21.26 10.41 -17.15
C GLU A 175 20.00 10.80 -16.38
N LEU A 176 18.84 10.79 -17.04
CA LEU A 176 17.56 11.04 -16.36
C LEU A 176 17.27 9.99 -15.28
N ASN A 177 17.62 8.73 -15.53
CA ASN A 177 17.46 7.68 -14.53
C ASN A 177 18.42 7.88 -13.34
N LYS A 178 19.67 8.29 -13.59
CA LYS A 178 20.61 8.64 -12.52
C LYS A 178 20.09 9.79 -11.66
N LEU A 179 19.51 10.82 -12.27
CA LEU A 179 18.87 11.94 -11.56
C LEU A 179 17.67 11.45 -10.74
N LYS A 180 16.81 10.59 -11.31
CA LYS A 180 15.67 10.01 -10.60
C LYS A 180 16.11 9.27 -9.35
N ILE A 181 17.11 8.38 -9.47
CA ILE A 181 17.64 7.61 -8.34
C ILE A 181 18.21 8.55 -7.28
N LYS A 182 19.02 9.53 -7.71
CA LYS A 182 19.67 10.49 -6.82
C LYS A 182 18.65 11.26 -5.97
N TRP A 183 17.58 11.76 -6.57
CA TRP A 183 16.64 12.67 -5.88
C TRP A 183 15.48 11.97 -5.18
N PHE A 184 14.99 10.83 -5.69
CA PHE A 184 13.76 10.20 -5.18
C PHE A 184 13.99 8.85 -4.46
N GLN A 185 15.03 8.09 -4.85
CA GLN A 185 15.27 6.74 -4.31
C GLN A 185 16.32 6.70 -3.20
N THR A 186 17.05 7.78 -2.99
CA THR A 186 17.97 7.90 -1.85
C THR A 186 17.14 8.11 -0.60
N LYS A 187 17.06 7.09 0.27
CA LYS A 187 16.40 7.22 1.57
C LYS A 187 17.38 7.78 2.59
N ILE A 188 17.03 8.93 3.17
CA ILE A 188 17.75 9.53 4.29
C ILE A 188 17.16 9.02 5.62
N CYS A 189 15.88 8.64 5.61
CA CYS A 189 15.20 8.07 6.76
C CYS A 189 15.77 6.70 7.18
N PRO A 190 16.03 6.47 8.48
CA PRO A 190 16.44 5.16 8.98
C PRO A 190 15.29 4.16 8.89
N ASP A 191 15.57 2.91 8.50
CA ASP A 191 14.59 1.81 8.32
C ASP A 191 13.86 1.37 9.61
N SER A 192 14.00 2.09 10.72
CA SER A 192 13.53 1.68 12.04
C SER A 192 12.10 2.12 12.41
N VAL A 193 11.29 2.57 11.47
CA VAL A 193 9.88 2.97 11.73
C VAL A 193 8.91 2.08 10.93
N GLN A 194 8.95 0.78 11.20
CA GLN A 194 7.92 -0.18 10.78
C GLN A 194 7.24 -0.89 11.97
N GLN A 195 7.32 -0.33 13.18
CA GLN A 195 6.68 -0.91 14.35
C GLN A 195 6.02 0.15 15.24
N SER A 196 4.72 0.36 15.03
CA SER A 196 3.75 0.58 16.10
C SER A 196 2.34 0.37 15.56
#